data_AF-A0A955KRI6-F1
#
_entry.id   AF-A0A955KRI6-F1
#
_cell.length_a   1.000
_cell.length_b   1.000
_cell.length_c   1.000
_cell.angle_alpha   90.00
_cell.angle_beta   90.00
_cell.angle_gamma   90.00
#
_symmetry.space_group_name_H-M   'P 1'
#
loop_
_entity.id
_entity.type
_entity.pdbx_description
1 polymer ?
#
loop_
_entity_poly.entity_id
_entity_poly.type
_entity_poly.pdbx_seq_one_letter_code
_entity_poly.pdbx_strand_id
1 'polypeptide(L)'
;MLTKVNNFSLRAAYAVMAFLAAPTVGAELFGETPDIGGVGSDTDAIRQGILDALTFILSFMALIAVVIIVIAGIRLVISQGEEGEKDKAKKTIFYAILGLVVILLAQAIVGFVDSLGQNISN
;
A
#
# COMPACT_ATOMS: atom_id res chain seq x y z
N MET A 1 12.60 44.20 3.29
CA MET A 1 12.28 43.15 4.28
C MET A 1 11.09 42.25 3.88
N LEU A 2 10.55 42.32 2.66
CA LEU A 2 9.30 41.61 2.30
C LEU A 2 9.51 40.31 1.49
N THR A 3 10.73 39.96 1.08
CA THR A 3 10.96 38.80 0.20
C THR A 3 11.06 37.46 0.96
N LYS A 4 11.47 37.47 2.24
CA LYS A 4 11.68 36.22 3.01
C LYS A 4 10.39 35.50 3.44
N VAL A 5 9.25 36.20 3.44
CA VAL A 5 7.95 35.60 3.78
C VAL A 5 7.36 34.79 2.61
N ASN A 6 7.77 35.08 1.37
CA ASN A 6 7.21 34.46 0.17
C ASN A 6 7.73 33.02 -0.10
N ASN A 7 8.92 32.66 0.40
CA ASN A 7 9.48 31.31 0.18
C ASN A 7 9.08 30.31 1.29
N PHE A 8 8.73 30.80 2.47
CA PHE A 8 8.33 29.98 3.61
C PHE A 8 6.84 29.59 3.53
N SER A 9 5.99 30.55 3.18
CA SER A 9 4.56 30.33 2.95
C SER A 9 4.30 29.40 1.76
N LEU A 10 5.12 29.46 0.71
CA LEU A 10 4.99 28.59 -0.46
C LEU A 10 5.25 27.11 -0.14
N ARG A 11 6.24 26.82 0.72
CA ARG A 11 6.54 25.43 1.15
C ARG A 11 5.49 24.90 2.12
N ALA A 12 4.94 25.76 2.98
CA ALA A 12 3.83 25.42 3.85
C ALA A 12 2.55 25.12 3.05
N ALA A 13 2.25 25.93 2.02
CA ALA A 13 1.11 25.71 1.13
C ALA A 13 1.23 24.38 0.36
N TYR A 14 2.42 24.06 -0.16
CA TYR A 14 2.68 22.76 -0.80
C TYR A 14 2.51 21.57 0.15
N ALA A 15 2.94 21.69 1.42
CA ALA A 15 2.79 20.63 2.41
C ALA A 15 1.31 20.36 2.75
N VAL A 16 0.49 21.40 2.85
CA VAL A 16 -0.95 21.27 3.10
C VAL A 16 -1.66 20.67 1.89
N MET A 17 -1.31 21.09 0.68
CA MET A 17 -1.85 20.50 -0.57
C MET A 17 -1.44 19.03 -0.73
N ALA A 18 -0.20 18.67 -0.34
CA ALA A 18 0.25 17.28 -0.34
C ALA A 18 -0.51 16.41 0.65
N PHE A 19 -0.92 16.94 1.81
CA PHE A 19 -1.71 16.19 2.79
C PHE A 19 -3.17 16.02 2.36
N LEU A 20 -3.78 17.04 1.74
CA LEU A 20 -5.13 16.93 1.19
C LEU A 20 -5.21 16.04 -0.05
N ALA A 21 -4.16 16.03 -0.87
CA ALA A 21 -4.04 15.11 -2.00
C ALA A 21 -3.50 13.74 -1.60
N ALA A 22 -2.99 13.55 -0.37
CA ALA A 22 -2.51 12.25 0.11
C ALA A 22 -3.56 11.14 0.00
N PRO A 23 -4.85 11.35 0.36
CA PRO A 23 -5.86 10.33 0.15
C PRO A 23 -6.18 10.09 -1.33
N THR A 24 -6.16 11.12 -2.20
CA THR A 24 -6.51 10.95 -3.62
C THR A 24 -5.37 10.36 -4.45
N VAL A 25 -4.14 10.86 -4.28
CA VAL A 25 -2.92 10.25 -4.85
C VAL A 25 -2.70 8.87 -4.26
N GLY A 26 -3.07 8.69 -2.99
CA GLY A 26 -3.08 7.39 -2.34
C GLY A 26 -4.09 6.45 -2.98
N ALA A 27 -5.30 6.91 -3.32
CA ALA A 27 -6.29 6.10 -4.01
C ALA A 27 -5.88 5.74 -5.44
N GLU A 28 -5.20 6.65 -6.15
CA GLU A 28 -4.68 6.41 -7.51
C GLU A 28 -3.54 5.37 -7.55
N LEU A 29 -2.71 5.32 -6.50
CA LEU A 29 -1.57 4.38 -6.41
C LEU A 29 -1.87 3.12 -5.60
N PHE A 30 -2.79 3.18 -4.64
CA PHE A 30 -3.04 2.17 -3.62
C PHE A 30 -4.52 1.72 -3.55
N GLY A 31 -5.39 2.23 -4.41
CA GLY A 31 -6.81 1.87 -4.45
C GLY A 31 -7.68 2.67 -3.47
N GLU A 32 -8.97 2.77 -3.80
CA GLU A 32 -9.94 3.52 -2.99
C GLU A 32 -10.09 2.92 -1.58
N THR A 33 -10.37 3.78 -0.60
CA THR A 33 -10.65 3.32 0.77
C THR A 33 -11.96 2.52 0.80
N PRO A 34 -12.01 1.37 1.49
CA PRO A 34 -13.19 0.52 1.57
C PRO A 34 -14.42 1.26 2.09
N ASP A 35 -15.55 1.13 1.40
CA ASP A 35 -16.85 1.42 1.99
C ASP A 35 -17.29 0.19 2.80
N ILE A 36 -17.28 0.30 4.12
CA ILE A 36 -17.58 -0.83 5.01
C ILE A 36 -19.08 -1.17 5.02
N GLY A 37 -19.93 -0.43 4.30
CA GLY A 37 -21.37 -0.68 4.27
C GLY A 37 -21.98 -0.44 5.66
N GLY A 38 -22.42 0.79 5.92
CA GLY A 38 -23.10 1.15 7.17
C GLY A 38 -24.28 0.21 7.49
N VAL A 39 -24.62 0.09 8.79
CA VAL A 39 -25.67 -0.82 9.36
C VAL A 39 -26.89 -0.96 8.45
N GLY A 40 -26.89 -2.03 7.66
CA GLY A 40 -27.95 -2.44 6.75
C GLY A 40 -27.80 -3.94 6.51
N SER A 41 -28.86 -4.68 6.79
CA SER A 41 -28.89 -6.15 6.88
C SER A 41 -28.88 -6.85 5.50
N ASP A 42 -28.11 -6.34 4.54
CA ASP A 42 -28.00 -6.94 3.22
C ASP A 42 -26.73 -7.78 3.16
N THR A 43 -26.89 -9.08 2.88
CA THR A 43 -25.76 -10.03 2.77
C THR A 43 -24.77 -9.59 1.70
N ASP A 44 -25.24 -8.83 0.70
CA ASP A 44 -24.41 -8.25 -0.36
C ASP A 44 -23.57 -7.07 0.15
N ALA A 45 -24.09 -6.23 1.05
CA ALA A 45 -23.33 -5.15 1.67
C ALA A 45 -22.20 -5.67 2.57
N ILE A 46 -22.46 -6.75 3.32
CA ILE A 46 -21.43 -7.42 4.14
C ILE A 46 -20.37 -8.07 3.23
N ARG A 47 -20.80 -8.72 2.14
CA ARG A 47 -19.88 -9.33 1.18
C ARG A 47 -18.96 -8.28 0.55
N GLN A 48 -19.54 -7.17 0.10
CA GLN A 48 -18.81 -6.08 -0.54
C GLN A 48 -17.86 -5.41 0.45
N GLY A 49 -18.30 -5.12 1.68
CA GLY A 49 -17.44 -4.58 2.73
C GLY A 49 -16.26 -5.49 3.08
N ILE A 50 -16.43 -6.82 3.04
CA ILE A 50 -15.32 -7.77 3.23
C ILE A 50 -14.34 -7.73 2.05
N LEU A 51 -14.83 -7.72 0.81
CA LEU A 51 -13.99 -7.68 -0.39
C LEU A 51 -13.19 -6.38 -0.48
N ASP A 52 -13.82 -5.26 -0.17
CA ASP A 52 -13.16 -3.96 -0.13
C ASP A 52 -12.11 -3.92 0.97
N ALA A 53 -12.44 -4.37 2.19
CA ALA A 53 -11.50 -4.43 3.31
C ALA A 53 -10.27 -5.31 2.97
N LEU A 54 -10.47 -6.46 2.32
CA LEU A 54 -9.38 -7.33 1.87
C LEU A 54 -8.48 -6.63 0.85
N THR A 55 -9.08 -5.97 -0.14
CA THR A 55 -8.34 -5.25 -1.19
C THR A 55 -7.48 -4.13 -0.60
N PHE A 56 -8.03 -3.39 0.36
CA PHE A 56 -7.30 -2.31 1.06
C PHE A 56 -6.15 -2.84 1.92
N ILE A 57 -6.37 -3.91 2.70
CA ILE A 57 -5.32 -4.51 3.51
C ILE A 57 -4.19 -5.04 2.62
N LEU A 58 -4.51 -5.71 1.50
CA LEU A 58 -3.51 -6.20 0.55
C LEU A 58 -2.67 -5.06 -0.04
N SER A 59 -3.31 -3.96 -0.41
CA SER A 59 -2.62 -2.78 -0.92
C SER A 59 -1.70 -2.13 0.14
N PHE A 60 -2.19 -1.99 1.37
CA PHE A 60 -1.40 -1.42 2.47
C PHE A 60 -0.20 -2.30 2.82
N MET A 61 -0.36 -3.64 2.76
CA MET A 61 0.74 -4.59 2.92
C MET A 61 1.78 -4.48 1.81
N ALA A 62 1.35 -4.20 0.57
CA ALA A 62 2.26 -3.97 -0.55
C ALA A 62 3.18 -2.77 -0.29
N LEU A 63 2.63 -1.66 0.22
CA LEU A 63 3.40 -0.46 0.56
C LEU A 63 4.49 -0.76 1.61
N ILE A 64 4.11 -1.43 2.69
CA ILE A 64 5.05 -1.80 3.76
C ILE A 64 6.14 -2.74 3.22
N ALA A 65 5.77 -3.70 2.36
CA ALA A 65 6.72 -4.61 1.74
C ALA A 65 7.78 -3.86 0.92
N VAL A 66 7.39 -2.87 0.12
CA VAL A 66 8.32 -2.05 -0.67
C VAL A 66 9.30 -1.28 0.23
N VAL A 67 8.82 -0.69 1.33
CA VAL A 67 9.68 0.03 2.28
C VAL A 67 10.74 -0.91 2.89
N ILE A 68 10.34 -2.13 3.27
CA ILE A 68 11.26 -3.14 3.82
C ILE A 68 12.31 -3.57 2.78
N ILE A 69 11.92 -3.72 1.51
CA ILE A 69 12.85 -4.03 0.42
C ILE A 69 13.91 -2.94 0.27
N VAL A 70 13.52 -1.67 0.30
CA VAL A 70 14.45 -0.54 0.20
C VAL A 70 15.45 -0.54 1.36
N ILE A 71 14.98 -0.73 2.60
CA ILE A 71 15.85 -0.78 3.79
C ILE A 71 16.83 -1.96 3.70
N ALA A 72 16.35 -3.14 3.29
CA ALA A 72 17.19 -4.32 3.13
C ALA A 72 18.22 -4.16 2.00
N GLY A 73 17.84 -3.50 0.89
CA GLY A 73 18.73 -3.19 -0.22
C GLY A 73 19.85 -2.24 0.19
N ILE A 74 19.53 -1.18 0.93
CA ILE A 74 20.55 -0.26 1.47
C ILE A 74 21.50 -1.00 2.42
N ARG A 75 20.98 -1.86 3.31
CA ARG A 75 21.80 -2.68 4.22
C ARG A 75 22.73 -3.63 3.46
N LEU A 76 22.29 -4.21 2.35
CA LEU A 76 23.11 -5.06 1.48
C LEU A 76 24.32 -4.30 0.89
N VAL A 77 24.11 -3.04 0.47
CA VAL A 77 25.16 -2.21 -0.15
C VAL A 77 26.17 -1.73 0.89
N ILE A 78 25.73 -1.40 2.10
CA ILE A 78 26.61 -0.85 3.15
C ILE A 78 27.43 -1.94 3.86
N SER A 79 26.99 -3.20 3.87
CA SER A 79 27.63 -4.31 4.60
C SER A 79 28.95 -4.82 3.96
N GLN A 80 29.69 -3.97 3.26
CA GLN A 80 30.81 -4.30 2.36
C GLN A 80 31.95 -5.15 2.96
N GLY A 81 32.07 -5.31 4.29
CA GLY A 81 33.15 -6.06 4.93
C GLY A 81 32.77 -7.28 5.78
N GLU A 82 31.50 -7.49 6.13
CA GLU A 82 31.10 -8.54 7.08
C GLU A 82 30.14 -9.54 6.41
N GLU A 83 30.64 -10.74 6.09
CA GLU A 83 29.90 -11.77 5.34
C GLU A 83 28.56 -12.14 6.02
N GLY A 84 28.52 -12.15 7.35
CA GLY A 84 27.30 -12.43 8.11
C GLY A 84 26.19 -11.41 7.88
N GLU A 85 26.52 -10.12 7.70
CA GLU A 85 25.53 -9.08 7.43
C GLU A 85 25.03 -9.10 5.99
N LYS A 86 25.91 -9.44 5.04
CA LYS A 86 25.51 -9.65 3.63
C LYS A 86 24.54 -10.81 3.48
N ASP A 87 24.79 -11.93 4.17
CA ASP A 87 23.93 -13.10 4.06
C ASP A 87 22.57 -12.90 4.72
N LYS A 88 22.51 -12.16 5.85
CA LYS A 88 21.23 -11.74 6.43
C LYS A 88 20.44 -10.85 5.48
N ALA A 89 21.08 -9.83 4.89
CA ALA A 89 20.41 -8.91 3.97
C ALA A 89 19.87 -9.64 2.71
N LYS A 90 20.64 -10.57 2.13
CA LYS A 90 20.18 -11.40 1.01
C LYS A 90 18.94 -12.22 1.37
N LYS A 91 18.94 -12.89 2.53
CA LYS A 91 17.78 -13.65 3.00
C LYS A 91 16.56 -12.76 3.18
N THR A 92 16.72 -11.59 3.81
CA THR A 92 15.64 -10.61 3.97
C THR A 92 15.05 -10.17 2.63
N ILE A 93 15.89 -9.87 1.63
CA ILE A 93 15.41 -9.51 0.28
C ILE A 93 14.66 -10.69 -0.36
N PHE A 94 15.17 -11.91 -0.24
CA PHE A 94 14.52 -13.10 -0.80
C PHE A 94 13.12 -13.33 -0.22
N TYR A 95 12.97 -13.17 1.10
CA TYR A 95 11.66 -13.24 1.77
C TYR A 95 10.74 -12.09 1.37
N ALA A 96 11.28 -10.88 1.21
CA ALA A 96 10.48 -9.73 0.80
C ALA A 96 9.96 -9.87 -0.65
N ILE A 97 10.77 -10.42 -1.56
CA ILE A 97 10.35 -10.75 -2.93
C ILE A 97 9.26 -11.82 -2.91
N LEU A 98 9.42 -12.89 -2.12
CA LEU A 98 8.39 -13.92 -1.95
C LEU A 98 7.07 -13.33 -1.45
N GLY A 99 7.12 -12.42 -0.47
CA GLY A 99 5.95 -11.71 0.02
C GLY A 99 5.27 -10.88 -1.08
N LEU A 100 6.05 -10.18 -1.90
CA LEU A 100 5.52 -9.39 -3.02
C LEU A 100 4.81 -10.27 -4.07
N VAL A 101 5.37 -11.44 -4.39
CA VAL A 101 4.72 -12.41 -5.28
C VAL A 101 3.38 -12.89 -4.71
N VAL A 102 3.32 -13.19 -3.41
CA VAL A 102 2.08 -13.62 -2.75
C VAL A 102 1.01 -12.52 -2.79
N ILE A 103 1.39 -11.25 -2.61
CA ILE A 103 0.44 -10.12 -2.68
C ILE A 103 -0.17 -9.99 -4.09
N LEU A 104 0.65 -10.12 -5.13
CA LEU A 104 0.18 -10.08 -6.52
C LEU A 104 -0.80 -11.23 -6.82
N LEU A 105 -0.52 -12.43 -6.31
CA LEU A 105 -1.42 -13.57 -6.44
C LEU A 105 -2.72 -13.40 -5.64
N ALA A 106 -2.64 -12.83 -4.44
CA ALA A 106 -3.81 -12.56 -3.61
C ALA A 106 -4.77 -11.59 -4.30
N GLN A 107 -4.26 -10.53 -4.95
CA GLN A 107 -5.10 -9.60 -5.73
C GLN A 107 -5.86 -10.30 -6.86
N ALA A 108 -5.21 -11.23 -7.57
CA ALA A 108 -5.87 -11.99 -8.64
C ALA A 108 -7.00 -12.87 -8.10
N ILE A 109 -6.81 -13.48 -6.92
CA ILE A 109 -7.84 -14.32 -6.27
C ILE A 109 -9.01 -13.47 -5.78
N VAL A 110 -8.75 -12.32 -5.15
CA VAL A 110 -9.80 -11.42 -4.66
C VAL A 110 -10.65 -10.91 -5.82
N GLY A 111 -10.04 -10.47 -6.92
CA GLY A 111 -10.76 -10.06 -8.13
C GLY A 111 -11.60 -11.20 -8.74
N PHE A 112 -11.12 -12.44 -8.67
CA PHE A 112 -11.91 -13.60 -9.10
C PHE A 112 -13.14 -13.82 -8.21
N VAL A 113 -13.00 -13.73 -6.88
CA VAL A 113 -14.12 -13.86 -5.94
C VAL A 113 -15.15 -12.74 -6.11
N ASP A 114 -14.71 -11.51 -6.37
CA ASP A 114 -15.60 -10.38 -6.67
C ASP A 114 -16.42 -10.63 -7.95
N SER A 115 -15.76 -11.07 -9.03
CA SER A 115 -16.44 -11.39 -10.29
C SER A 115 -17.49 -12.51 -10.17
N LEU A 116 -17.26 -13.48 -9.27
CA LEU A 116 -18.23 -14.52 -8.97
C LEU A 116 -19.40 -13.99 -8.13
N GLY A 117 -19.13 -13.10 -7.17
CA GLY A 117 -20.16 -12.45 -6.36
C GLY A 117 -21.16 -11.67 -7.21
N GLN A 118 -20.67 -10.88 -8.16
CA GLN A 118 -21.50 -10.07 -9.05
C GLN A 118 -22.36 -10.90 -10.02
N ASN A 119 -21.89 -12.09 -10.43
CA ASN A 119 -22.66 -13.00 -11.29
C ASN A 119 -23.83 -13.68 -10.56
N ILE A 120 -23.73 -13.88 -9.25
CA ILE A 120 -24.79 -14.54 -8.46
C ILE A 120 -25.88 -13.53 -8.04
N SER A 121 -25.55 -12.23 -8.03
CA SER A 121 -26.46 -11.13 -7.68
C SER A 121 -27.37 -10.68 -8.84
N ASN A 122 -27.09 -11.10 -10.09
CA ASN A 122 -27.95 -10.83 -11.27
C ASN A 122 -28.99 -11.92 -11.52
#